data_AF-A0A4S8MPA3-F1
#
_entry.id   AF-A0A4S8MPA3-F1
#
_cell.length_a   1.000
_cell.length_b   1.000
_cell.length_c   1.000
_cell.angle_alpha   90.00
_cell.angle_beta   90.00
_cell.angle_gamma   90.00
#
_symmetry.space_group_name_H-M   'P 1'
#
loop_
_entity.id
_entity.type
_entity.pdbx_description
1 polymer ?
#
loop_
_entity_poly.entity_id
_entity_poly.type
_entity_poly.pdbx_seq_one_letter_code
_entity_poly.pdbx_strand_id
1 'polypeptide(L)'
;MPPPNTRFSRFCFLLLLTLSSLSTTSAWTTFTVPHTPGADDAPSLTIALTNSTGITSNSTILFQKGVTYNIWTPIVFPTLNNVEVVIEGNLTYPEDIGTIQDIVVSSSFKGAWFSFTGGNNVTLRGSKDPEWGWVDGHGQAWWDINQQVNRPHGWAFSKINNGVIRDMKLFKPIAWNFATSGSSNIHAFDNTILAKSDSDAFPFNTDGFSAGGTDMLFENNHIVNGDDCITVGSGAKNIHFRNSYCEGGHGLSIGSLGKGGSVADVQNVLIENIVMKNSLYGARFKSWTGGNGLARNITWRNIQFDNVPFPIYITQNYWDQGVGPKPNSTSTNNTHIADFLFDGFDGTINDTPGYVEGSCVSDPCWYAVPGATGKEVIIFDLYPGTATNVVAKNIFAKTETGAPVAVMCNFTTVMNDVGFQCVDGPFVPTAAGLGRA
;
A
#
# COMPACT_ATOMS: atom_id res chain seq x y z
N MET A 1 39.79 88.87 27.36
CA MET A 1 39.89 88.22 26.03
C MET A 1 39.72 86.72 26.24
N PRO A 2 38.76 86.04 25.58
CA PRO A 2 38.45 84.61 25.79
C PRO A 2 39.49 83.72 25.08
N PRO A 3 39.73 82.46 25.50
CA PRO A 3 38.94 81.28 25.03
C PRO A 3 39.00 80.05 25.99
N PRO A 4 38.63 78.80 25.60
CA PRO A 4 37.39 78.32 24.99
C PRO A 4 36.68 77.22 25.83
N ASN A 5 35.38 77.05 25.56
CA ASN A 5 34.50 75.98 26.05
C ASN A 5 34.95 74.58 25.62
N THR A 6 35.04 73.64 26.57
CA THR A 6 35.08 72.20 26.29
C THR A 6 33.72 71.56 26.62
N ARG A 7 33.01 71.08 25.59
CA ARG A 7 31.80 70.27 25.73
C ARG A 7 32.20 68.84 26.10
N PHE A 8 31.78 68.37 27.28
CA PHE A 8 31.78 66.94 27.61
C PHE A 8 30.56 66.27 26.98
N SER A 9 30.78 65.37 26.03
CA SER A 9 29.75 64.45 25.51
C SER A 9 29.60 63.28 26.49
N ARG A 10 28.43 63.15 27.12
CA ARG A 10 28.07 61.95 27.90
C ARG A 10 27.53 60.90 26.93
N PHE A 11 28.33 59.88 26.63
CA PHE A 11 27.84 58.65 26.01
C PHE A 11 27.01 57.88 27.04
N CYS A 12 25.70 57.83 26.83
CA CYS A 12 24.78 56.98 27.56
C CYS A 12 24.84 55.58 26.92
N PHE A 13 25.48 54.61 27.57
CA PHE A 13 25.44 53.22 27.14
C PHE A 13 24.04 52.66 27.45
N LEU A 14 23.20 52.52 26.42
CA LEU A 14 21.98 51.71 26.49
C LEU A 14 22.42 50.23 26.57
N LEU A 15 22.25 49.62 27.74
CA LEU A 15 22.40 48.19 27.92
C LEU A 15 21.15 47.51 27.31
N LEU A 16 21.25 47.04 26.06
CA LEU A 16 20.24 46.14 25.49
C LEU A 16 20.33 44.80 26.23
N LEU A 17 19.38 44.54 27.13
CA LEU A 17 19.10 43.18 27.59
C LEU A 17 18.53 42.40 26.39
N THR A 18 19.38 41.59 25.76
CA THR A 18 18.93 40.50 24.90
C THR A 18 18.20 39.48 25.77
N LEU A 19 16.85 39.45 25.71
CA LEU A 19 16.09 38.30 26.18
C LEU A 19 16.45 37.14 25.26
N SER A 20 17.34 36.27 25.72
CA SER A 20 17.51 34.93 25.17
C SER A 20 16.17 34.21 25.36
N SER A 21 15.48 33.93 24.26
CA SER A 21 14.36 33.01 24.25
C SER A 21 14.88 31.64 24.65
N LEU A 22 14.75 31.32 25.94
CA LEU A 22 14.89 29.97 26.46
C LEU A 22 13.90 29.10 25.69
N SER A 23 14.42 28.38 24.70
CA SER A 23 13.68 27.34 24.00
C SER A 23 13.46 26.25 25.04
N THR A 24 12.25 26.17 25.59
CA THR A 24 11.88 25.08 26.49
C THR A 24 11.84 23.80 25.65
N THR A 25 12.95 23.06 25.61
CA THR A 25 12.95 21.70 25.09
C THR A 25 12.08 20.87 26.02
N SER A 26 10.89 20.48 25.58
CA SER A 26 10.08 19.52 26.35
C SER A 26 10.87 18.20 26.43
N ALA A 27 11.07 17.68 27.64
CA ALA A 27 11.76 16.42 27.83
C ALA A 27 11.02 15.28 27.10
N TRP A 28 11.76 14.44 26.37
CA TRP A 28 11.22 13.23 25.74
C TRP A 28 10.78 12.25 26.83
N THR A 29 9.56 11.73 26.74
CA THR A 29 9.03 10.79 27.75
C THR A 29 8.70 9.43 27.14
N THR A 30 8.78 8.37 27.94
CA THR A 30 8.38 7.03 27.51
C THR A 30 7.21 6.56 28.36
N PHE A 31 6.10 6.24 27.70
CA PHE A 31 4.96 5.56 28.29
C PHE A 31 5.00 4.10 27.88
N THR A 32 5.24 3.21 28.85
CA THR A 32 5.14 1.77 28.62
C THR A 32 3.70 1.34 28.78
N VAL A 33 3.14 0.72 27.75
CA VAL A 33 1.76 0.22 27.78
C VAL A 33 1.63 -0.81 28.91
N PRO A 34 0.69 -0.63 29.85
CA PRO A 34 0.44 -1.61 30.90
C PRO A 34 -0.05 -2.93 30.32
N HIS A 35 0.34 -4.04 30.93
CA HIS A 35 -0.16 -5.37 30.59
C HIS A 35 -0.80 -6.02 31.80
N THR A 36 -1.99 -6.60 31.62
CA THR A 36 -2.67 -7.42 32.62
C THR A 36 -2.96 -8.81 32.05
N PRO A 37 -2.39 -9.89 32.61
CA PRO A 37 -2.61 -11.24 32.11
C PRO A 37 -4.10 -11.60 32.03
N GLY A 38 -4.55 -12.09 30.88
CA GLY A 38 -5.93 -12.52 30.64
C GLY A 38 -6.95 -11.37 30.51
N ALA A 39 -6.50 -10.12 30.41
CA ALA A 39 -7.37 -8.97 30.17
C ALA A 39 -6.96 -8.22 28.90
N ASP A 40 -7.85 -7.38 28.39
CA ASP A 40 -7.59 -6.45 27.29
C ASP A 40 -6.70 -5.29 27.77
N ASP A 41 -5.60 -5.05 27.05
CA ASP A 41 -4.60 -4.04 27.38
C ASP A 41 -4.89 -2.69 26.68
N ALA A 42 -5.73 -2.68 25.64
CA ALA A 42 -6.07 -1.49 24.87
C ALA A 42 -6.77 -0.36 25.69
N PRO A 43 -7.68 -0.65 26.66
CA PRO A 43 -8.37 0.39 27.41
C PRO A 43 -7.44 1.29 28.23
N SER A 44 -6.39 0.72 28.84
CA SER A 44 -5.42 1.50 29.63
C SER A 44 -4.63 2.49 28.77
N LEU A 45 -4.22 2.07 27.56
CA LEU A 45 -3.60 2.98 26.60
C LEU A 45 -4.59 4.05 26.14
N THR A 46 -5.83 3.67 25.85
CA THR A 46 -6.87 4.62 25.41
C THR A 46 -7.11 5.72 26.44
N ILE A 47 -7.20 5.37 27.73
CA ILE A 47 -7.32 6.35 28.82
C ILE A 47 -6.10 7.28 28.88
N ALA A 48 -4.89 6.74 28.71
CA ALA A 48 -3.67 7.54 28.73
C ALA A 48 -3.63 8.53 27.56
N LEU A 49 -4.07 8.11 26.37
CA LEU A 49 -4.16 8.95 25.17
C LEU A 49 -5.18 10.09 25.32
N THR A 50 -6.28 9.89 26.05
CA THR A 50 -7.32 10.92 26.26
C THR A 50 -6.99 11.90 27.38
N ASN A 51 -6.29 11.46 28.43
CA ASN A 51 -6.09 12.25 29.65
C ASN A 51 -4.97 13.29 29.56
N SER A 52 -4.50 13.63 28.34
CA SER A 52 -3.41 14.59 28.13
C SER A 52 -2.16 14.28 28.97
N THR A 53 -1.86 13.00 29.16
CA THR A 53 -0.74 12.49 29.97
C THR A 53 0.65 12.82 29.40
N GLY A 54 0.72 13.71 28.41
CA GLY A 54 1.95 14.06 27.69
C GLY A 54 2.38 13.04 26.63
N ILE A 55 1.66 11.92 26.46
CA ILE A 55 2.08 10.84 25.55
C ILE A 55 1.72 11.07 24.07
N THR A 56 1.04 12.17 23.77
CA THR A 56 0.66 12.56 22.41
C THR A 56 1.64 13.56 21.78
N SER A 57 2.69 13.95 22.52
CA SER A 57 3.76 14.80 22.00
C SER A 57 5.11 14.49 22.62
N ASN A 58 6.18 14.56 21.82
CA ASN A 58 7.58 14.38 22.27
C ASN A 58 7.76 13.13 23.15
N SER A 59 7.30 11.98 22.67
CA SER A 59 7.23 10.78 23.50
C SER A 59 7.29 9.47 22.72
N THR A 60 7.60 8.41 23.45
CA THR A 60 7.51 7.03 23.00
C THR A 60 6.34 6.34 23.70
N ILE A 61 5.45 5.71 22.93
CA ILE A 61 4.46 4.75 23.41
C ILE A 61 5.05 3.35 23.15
N LEU A 62 5.46 2.65 24.21
CA LEU A 62 6.21 1.40 24.13
C LEU A 62 5.34 0.21 24.53
N PHE A 63 5.12 -0.70 23.59
CA PHE A 63 4.74 -2.09 23.88
C PHE A 63 6.04 -2.86 24.10
N GLN A 64 6.34 -3.22 25.35
CA GLN A 64 7.66 -3.68 25.74
C GLN A 64 7.95 -5.12 25.30
N LYS A 65 9.21 -5.38 24.95
CA LYS A 65 9.71 -6.75 24.70
C LYS A 65 9.46 -7.65 25.91
N GLY A 66 9.17 -8.92 25.67
CA GLY A 66 8.90 -9.88 26.75
C GLY A 66 7.41 -9.97 27.12
N VAL A 67 6.56 -9.15 26.51
CA VAL A 67 5.11 -9.12 26.77
C VAL A 67 4.33 -9.42 25.49
N THR A 68 3.30 -10.25 25.62
CA THR A 68 2.25 -10.41 24.60
C THR A 68 1.02 -9.65 25.09
N TYR A 69 0.72 -8.55 24.41
CA TYR A 69 -0.39 -7.66 24.73
C TYR A 69 -1.67 -8.13 24.05
N ASN A 70 -2.74 -8.25 24.82
CA ASN A 70 -4.08 -8.53 24.31
C ASN A 70 -4.70 -7.23 23.82
N ILE A 71 -4.80 -7.04 22.51
CA ILE A 71 -5.44 -5.85 21.92
C ILE A 71 -6.82 -6.27 21.44
N TRP A 72 -7.75 -6.47 22.39
CA TRP A 72 -9.10 -6.96 22.09
C TRP A 72 -10.07 -5.84 21.72
N THR A 73 -9.75 -4.61 22.11
CA THR A 73 -10.44 -3.40 21.64
C THR A 73 -9.56 -2.64 20.64
N PRO A 74 -10.12 -2.14 19.52
CA PRO A 74 -9.39 -1.27 18.59
C PRO A 74 -8.82 -0.02 19.27
N ILE A 75 -7.60 0.36 18.89
CA ILE A 75 -6.91 1.53 19.42
C ILE A 75 -7.03 2.70 18.42
N VAL A 76 -7.48 3.84 18.93
CA VAL A 76 -7.52 5.10 18.17
C VAL A 76 -6.49 6.06 18.73
N PHE A 77 -5.41 6.28 17.97
CA PHE A 77 -4.43 7.31 18.27
C PHE A 77 -5.00 8.69 17.88
N PRO A 78 -5.03 9.67 18.80
CA PRO A 78 -5.42 11.03 18.50
C PRO A 78 -4.33 11.70 17.64
N THR A 79 -4.41 13.01 17.42
CA THR A 79 -3.32 13.74 16.77
C THR A 79 -2.02 13.58 17.57
N LEU A 80 -1.00 12.99 16.96
CA LEU A 80 0.32 12.79 17.56
C LEU A 80 1.35 13.76 16.98
N ASN A 81 2.22 14.33 17.81
CA ASN A 81 3.26 15.28 17.36
C ASN A 81 4.64 14.90 17.90
N ASN A 82 5.57 14.50 17.04
CA ASN A 82 6.89 14.03 17.46
C ASN A 82 6.77 12.82 18.41
N VAL A 83 6.08 11.77 17.98
CA VAL A 83 5.80 10.57 18.78
C VAL A 83 6.28 9.31 18.07
N GLU A 84 6.85 8.39 18.84
CA GLU A 84 7.18 7.04 18.38
C GLU A 84 6.23 6.01 19.04
N VAL A 85 5.47 5.27 18.24
CA VAL A 85 4.72 4.09 18.67
C VAL A 85 5.59 2.87 18.39
N VAL A 86 6.07 2.22 19.44
CA VAL A 86 7.07 1.15 19.38
C VAL A 86 6.46 -0.19 19.78
N ILE A 87 6.52 -1.16 18.87
CA ILE A 87 6.06 -2.53 19.06
C ILE A 87 7.29 -3.44 19.27
N GLU A 88 7.84 -3.45 20.49
CA GLU A 88 8.87 -4.43 20.89
C GLU A 88 8.27 -5.72 21.48
N GLY A 89 7.05 -5.66 22.02
CA GLY A 89 6.28 -6.82 22.46
C GLY A 89 5.40 -7.40 21.35
N ASN A 90 4.80 -8.56 21.57
CA ASN A 90 3.81 -9.10 20.63
C ASN A 90 2.44 -8.49 20.91
N LEU A 91 1.62 -8.32 19.88
CA LEU A 91 0.22 -7.90 19.99
C LEU A 91 -0.66 -9.03 19.45
N THR A 92 -1.76 -9.34 20.13
CA THR A 92 -2.73 -10.34 19.67
C THR A 92 -4.13 -9.76 19.58
N TYR A 93 -4.83 -10.07 18.50
CA TYR A 93 -6.25 -9.76 18.33
C TYR A 93 -7.11 -10.75 19.14
N PRO A 94 -8.43 -10.54 19.27
CA PRO A 94 -9.35 -11.59 19.66
C PRO A 94 -9.26 -12.76 18.67
N GLU A 95 -9.30 -14.00 19.16
CA GLU A 95 -9.31 -15.19 18.30
C GLU A 95 -10.70 -15.47 17.70
N ASP A 96 -11.76 -15.10 18.43
CA ASP A 96 -13.14 -15.35 18.02
C ASP A 96 -13.60 -14.37 16.93
N ILE A 97 -14.01 -14.92 15.79
CA ILE A 97 -14.51 -14.19 14.63
C ILE A 97 -15.72 -13.32 15.01
N GLY A 98 -16.66 -13.88 15.77
CA GLY A 98 -17.89 -13.18 16.16
C GLY A 98 -17.61 -11.91 16.95
N THR A 99 -16.67 -11.98 17.90
CA THR A 99 -16.20 -10.86 18.71
C THR A 99 -15.65 -9.73 17.83
N ILE A 100 -14.84 -10.04 16.82
CA ILE A 100 -14.33 -9.05 15.88
C ILE A 100 -15.46 -8.47 15.01
N GLN A 101 -16.36 -9.31 14.49
CA GLN A 101 -17.46 -8.85 13.65
C GLN A 101 -18.39 -7.90 14.41
N ASP A 102 -18.72 -8.19 15.68
CA ASP A 102 -19.52 -7.33 16.54
C ASP A 102 -18.88 -5.94 16.73
N ILE A 103 -17.54 -5.89 16.85
CA ILE A 103 -16.78 -4.64 16.90
C ILE A 103 -16.85 -3.92 15.55
N VAL A 104 -16.64 -4.63 14.44
CA VAL A 104 -16.58 -4.02 13.09
C VAL A 104 -17.92 -3.40 12.67
N VAL A 105 -19.05 -4.00 13.05
CA VAL A 105 -20.38 -3.43 12.75
C VAL A 105 -20.76 -2.27 13.66
N SER A 106 -20.03 -2.05 14.76
CA SER A 106 -20.27 -0.92 15.66
C SER A 106 -20.00 0.41 14.95
N SER A 107 -20.88 1.38 15.16
CA SER A 107 -20.70 2.75 14.65
C SER A 107 -19.50 3.49 15.24
N SER A 108 -18.93 2.99 16.34
CA SER A 108 -17.71 3.54 16.94
C SER A 108 -16.43 3.09 16.23
N PHE A 109 -16.47 1.98 15.47
CA PHE A 109 -15.31 1.43 14.78
C PHE A 109 -14.84 2.36 13.66
N LYS A 110 -13.52 2.57 13.58
CA LYS A 110 -12.91 3.52 12.63
C LYS A 110 -12.47 2.89 11.32
N GLY A 111 -12.77 1.61 11.11
CA GLY A 111 -12.40 0.84 9.91
C GLY A 111 -11.12 0.02 10.06
N ALA A 112 -10.23 0.41 10.99
CA ALA A 112 -8.99 -0.30 11.29
C ALA A 112 -8.84 -0.60 12.78
N TRP A 113 -8.15 -1.70 13.11
CA TRP A 113 -7.84 -2.10 14.48
C TRP A 113 -6.93 -1.11 15.18
N PHE A 114 -5.97 -0.54 14.44
CA PHE A 114 -5.15 0.60 14.87
C PHE A 114 -5.39 1.78 13.95
N SER A 115 -5.93 2.87 14.49
CA SER A 115 -6.32 4.04 13.70
C SER A 115 -5.57 5.29 14.16
N PHE A 116 -4.79 5.90 13.26
CA PHE A 116 -4.20 7.21 13.46
C PHE A 116 -5.12 8.27 12.87
N THR A 117 -5.48 9.26 13.68
CA THR A 117 -6.42 10.33 13.27
C THR A 117 -5.71 11.54 12.67
N GLY A 118 -4.38 11.61 12.83
CA GLY A 118 -3.50 12.60 12.22
C GLY A 118 -2.24 12.83 13.04
N GLY A 119 -1.34 13.66 12.54
CA GLY A 119 -0.13 13.99 13.28
C GLY A 119 1.00 14.56 12.43
N ASN A 120 2.07 14.93 13.09
CA ASN A 120 3.30 15.37 12.46
C ASN A 120 4.52 14.75 13.14
N ASN A 121 5.49 14.25 12.37
CA ASN A 121 6.66 13.55 12.88
C ASN A 121 6.28 12.34 13.74
N VAL A 122 5.59 11.37 13.13
CA VAL A 122 5.11 10.16 13.81
C VAL A 122 5.84 8.94 13.27
N THR A 123 6.42 8.14 14.15
CA THR A 123 7.09 6.89 13.78
C THR A 123 6.31 5.71 14.35
N LEU A 124 5.86 4.80 13.50
CA LEU A 124 5.42 3.46 13.87
C LEU A 124 6.60 2.51 13.64
N ARG A 125 7.09 1.90 14.71
CA ARG A 125 8.29 1.05 14.67
C ARG A 125 8.03 -0.30 15.32
N GLY A 126 8.35 -1.38 14.63
CA GLY A 126 8.39 -2.72 15.20
C GLY A 126 9.77 -3.14 15.71
N SER A 127 9.94 -4.43 15.97
CA SER A 127 11.18 -5.01 16.47
C SER A 127 11.94 -5.75 15.37
N LYS A 128 13.27 -5.62 15.41
CA LYS A 128 14.19 -6.43 14.58
C LYS A 128 14.45 -7.83 15.15
N ASP A 129 14.00 -8.07 16.38
CA ASP A 129 14.13 -9.38 17.02
C ASP A 129 13.19 -10.38 16.33
N PRO A 130 13.66 -11.57 15.91
CA PRO A 130 12.80 -12.54 15.21
C PRO A 130 11.66 -13.08 16.09
N GLU A 131 11.80 -13.10 17.41
CA GLU A 131 10.80 -13.69 18.33
C GLU A 131 9.75 -12.68 18.83
N TRP A 132 10.02 -11.38 18.69
CA TRP A 132 9.25 -10.31 19.34
C TRP A 132 8.81 -9.21 18.39
N GLY A 133 7.77 -8.45 18.71
CA GLY A 133 7.25 -7.38 17.84
C GLY A 133 6.28 -7.88 16.77
N TRP A 134 5.74 -9.09 16.92
CA TRP A 134 4.73 -9.64 16.02
C TRP A 134 3.33 -9.13 16.38
N VAL A 135 2.56 -8.77 15.36
CA VAL A 135 1.12 -8.49 15.48
C VAL A 135 0.37 -9.68 14.89
N ASP A 136 -0.21 -10.52 15.74
CA ASP A 136 -0.99 -11.68 15.34
C ASP A 136 -2.47 -11.30 15.16
N GLY A 137 -2.94 -11.39 13.92
CA GLY A 137 -4.32 -11.10 13.55
C GLY A 137 -5.26 -12.30 13.64
N HIS A 138 -4.76 -13.53 13.85
CA HIS A 138 -5.57 -14.76 13.84
C HIS A 138 -6.35 -15.01 12.54
N GLY A 139 -5.81 -14.57 11.40
CA GLY A 139 -6.46 -14.64 10.09
C GLY A 139 -6.77 -16.07 9.60
N GLN A 140 -6.04 -17.09 10.07
CA GLN A 140 -6.26 -18.48 9.63
C GLN A 140 -7.71 -18.93 9.78
N ALA A 141 -8.30 -18.68 10.95
CA ALA A 141 -9.66 -19.09 11.24
C ALA A 141 -10.68 -18.47 10.27
N TRP A 142 -10.41 -17.26 9.77
CA TRP A 142 -11.24 -16.58 8.79
C TRP A 142 -11.12 -17.21 7.41
N TRP A 143 -9.89 -17.50 7.00
CA TRP A 143 -9.61 -18.06 5.67
C TRP A 143 -10.14 -19.47 5.55
N ASP A 144 -9.95 -20.32 6.57
CA ASP A 144 -10.40 -21.72 6.58
C ASP A 144 -11.91 -21.87 6.32
N ILE A 145 -12.71 -20.91 6.79
CA ILE A 145 -14.16 -20.88 6.57
C ILE A 145 -14.61 -19.92 5.47
N ASN A 146 -13.66 -19.32 4.73
CA ASN A 146 -13.89 -18.31 3.71
C ASN A 146 -14.79 -17.15 4.19
N GLN A 147 -14.60 -16.69 5.43
CA GLN A 147 -15.36 -15.57 5.97
C GLN A 147 -14.78 -14.25 5.47
N GLN A 148 -15.52 -13.55 4.61
CA GLN A 148 -15.09 -12.30 4.00
C GLN A 148 -15.82 -11.05 4.53
N VAL A 149 -16.87 -11.23 5.35
CA VAL A 149 -17.77 -10.16 5.81
C VAL A 149 -17.26 -9.54 7.11
N ASN A 150 -17.39 -8.21 7.24
CA ASN A 150 -17.09 -7.44 8.44
C ASN A 150 -15.68 -7.69 9.00
N ARG A 151 -14.67 -7.60 8.12
CA ARG A 151 -13.26 -7.72 8.49
C ARG A 151 -12.62 -6.35 8.73
N PRO A 152 -11.79 -6.19 9.80
CA PRO A 152 -11.10 -4.94 10.05
C PRO A 152 -9.89 -4.78 9.12
N HIS A 153 -9.52 -3.54 8.80
CA HIS A 153 -8.16 -3.25 8.37
C HIS A 153 -7.21 -3.35 9.59
N GLY A 154 -5.94 -3.63 9.38
CA GLY A 154 -4.94 -3.65 10.45
C GLY A 154 -4.61 -2.24 10.95
N TRP A 155 -3.92 -1.47 10.12
CA TRP A 155 -3.27 -0.21 10.49
C TRP A 155 -3.65 0.91 9.52
N ALA A 156 -4.47 1.85 9.99
CA ALA A 156 -4.75 3.10 9.27
C ALA A 156 -3.80 4.21 9.75
N PHE A 157 -2.65 4.35 9.09
CA PHE A 157 -1.67 5.41 9.32
C PHE A 157 -2.05 6.69 8.55
N SER A 158 -3.25 7.20 8.87
CA SER A 158 -3.92 8.26 8.11
C SER A 158 -3.56 9.66 8.60
N LYS A 159 -3.55 10.63 7.66
CA LYS A 159 -3.36 12.07 7.92
C LYS A 159 -2.07 12.41 8.70
N ILE A 160 -1.04 11.60 8.52
CA ILE A 160 0.29 11.85 9.09
C ILE A 160 1.12 12.66 8.12
N ASN A 161 1.74 13.74 8.61
CA ASN A 161 2.77 14.47 7.90
C ASN A 161 4.15 14.10 8.46
N ASN A 162 5.14 13.83 7.61
CA ASN A 162 6.47 13.39 8.05
C ASN A 162 6.37 12.12 8.91
N GLY A 163 6.08 10.99 8.28
CA GLY A 163 5.83 9.74 8.99
C GLY A 163 6.80 8.63 8.61
N VAL A 164 7.05 7.72 9.55
CA VAL A 164 7.87 6.53 9.33
C VAL A 164 7.10 5.28 9.75
N ILE A 165 7.12 4.24 8.93
CA ILE A 165 6.64 2.89 9.28
C ILE A 165 7.80 1.92 9.05
N ARG A 166 8.38 1.35 10.10
CA ARG A 166 9.54 0.49 9.93
C ARG A 166 9.60 -0.70 10.86
N ASP A 167 10.29 -1.74 10.43
CA ASP A 167 10.56 -2.93 11.24
C ASP A 167 9.28 -3.64 11.74
N MET A 168 8.10 -3.35 11.14
CA MET A 168 6.83 -3.94 11.56
C MET A 168 6.72 -5.39 11.08
N LYS A 169 6.11 -6.25 11.89
CA LYS A 169 5.89 -7.66 11.54
C LYS A 169 4.45 -8.06 11.79
N LEU A 170 3.72 -8.35 10.73
CA LEU A 170 2.32 -8.77 10.78
C LEU A 170 2.24 -10.27 10.50
N PHE A 171 1.65 -11.01 11.43
CA PHE A 171 1.42 -12.45 11.30
C PHE A 171 -0.07 -12.71 11.13
N LYS A 172 -0.41 -13.45 10.08
CA LYS A 172 -1.77 -13.84 9.74
C LYS A 172 -2.81 -12.71 9.89
N PRO A 173 -2.61 -11.57 9.20
CA PRO A 173 -3.60 -10.50 9.23
C PRO A 173 -4.95 -10.96 8.67
N ILE A 174 -6.06 -10.48 9.21
CA ILE A 174 -7.40 -10.91 8.78
C ILE A 174 -7.72 -10.45 7.34
N ALA A 175 -7.31 -9.23 7.00
CA ALA A 175 -7.53 -8.58 5.71
C ALA A 175 -6.44 -7.50 5.50
N TRP A 176 -6.81 -6.32 4.98
CA TRP A 176 -5.90 -5.21 4.63
C TRP A 176 -4.94 -4.83 5.76
N ASN A 177 -3.68 -4.56 5.43
CA ASN A 177 -2.64 -4.28 6.42
C ASN A 177 -2.42 -2.78 6.67
N PHE A 178 -1.66 -2.08 5.82
CA PHE A 178 -1.30 -0.67 6.04
C PHE A 178 -2.02 0.26 5.07
N ALA A 179 -2.75 1.25 5.59
CA ALA A 179 -3.37 2.31 4.78
C ALA A 179 -2.81 3.69 5.16
N THR A 180 -2.41 4.49 4.18
CA THR A 180 -1.77 5.80 4.37
C THR A 180 -2.63 6.97 3.89
N SER A 181 -3.96 6.83 3.93
CA SER A 181 -4.91 7.80 3.38
C SER A 181 -4.70 9.22 3.95
N GLY A 182 -4.55 10.18 3.04
CA GLY A 182 -4.37 11.60 3.38
C GLY A 182 -3.05 11.93 4.08
N SER A 183 -2.10 10.99 4.14
CA SER A 183 -0.76 11.22 4.70
C SER A 183 0.18 11.84 3.66
N SER A 184 1.23 12.49 4.12
CA SER A 184 2.24 13.14 3.28
C SER A 184 3.65 12.98 3.84
N ASN A 185 4.64 12.82 2.96
CA ASN A 185 6.04 12.58 3.33
C ASN A 185 6.18 11.35 4.25
N ILE A 186 5.85 10.18 3.71
CA ILE A 186 5.90 8.90 4.43
C ILE A 186 7.06 8.06 3.92
N HIS A 187 7.83 7.48 4.85
CA HIS A 187 8.85 6.47 4.54
C HIS A 187 8.53 5.16 5.26
N ALA A 188 8.21 4.12 4.49
CA ALA A 188 7.87 2.80 4.98
C ALA A 188 8.92 1.76 4.54
N PHE A 189 9.64 1.14 5.48
CA PHE A 189 10.73 0.24 5.12
C PHE A 189 11.00 -0.90 6.10
N ASP A 190 11.62 -1.98 5.59
CA ASP A 190 11.99 -3.17 6.37
C ASP A 190 10.79 -3.81 7.11
N ASN A 191 9.58 -3.74 6.54
CA ASN A 191 8.38 -4.35 7.11
C ASN A 191 8.16 -5.76 6.56
N THR A 192 7.60 -6.63 7.38
CA THR A 192 7.25 -8.01 7.05
C THR A 192 5.75 -8.25 7.22
N ILE A 193 5.10 -8.79 6.19
CA ILE A 193 3.69 -9.20 6.23
C ILE A 193 3.63 -10.67 5.83
N LEU A 194 3.08 -11.51 6.71
CA LEU A 194 2.93 -12.95 6.49
C LEU A 194 1.47 -13.37 6.61
N ALA A 195 0.70 -13.14 5.54
CA ALA A 195 -0.59 -13.77 5.31
C ALA A 195 -0.38 -15.10 4.56
N LYS A 196 0.21 -16.07 5.26
CA LYS A 196 0.43 -17.43 4.75
C LYS A 196 -0.50 -18.40 5.45
N SER A 197 -1.34 -19.09 4.68
CA SER A 197 -2.24 -20.11 5.18
C SER A 197 -1.48 -21.39 5.54
N ASP A 198 -1.90 -22.07 6.60
CA ASP A 198 -1.45 -23.42 6.97
C ASP A 198 -2.30 -24.52 6.30
N SER A 199 -3.32 -24.14 5.54
CA SER A 199 -4.24 -25.02 4.80
C SER A 199 -4.33 -24.58 3.33
N ASP A 200 -5.20 -25.23 2.55
CA ASP A 200 -5.50 -24.81 1.17
C ASP A 200 -6.36 -23.52 1.08
N ALA A 201 -6.72 -22.92 2.23
CA ALA A 201 -7.49 -21.70 2.27
C ALA A 201 -6.70 -20.49 1.75
N PHE A 202 -7.40 -19.61 1.03
CA PHE A 202 -6.80 -18.41 0.47
C PHE A 202 -6.98 -17.17 1.38
N PRO A 203 -5.92 -16.39 1.65
CA PRO A 203 -5.98 -15.23 2.52
C PRO A 203 -6.53 -13.99 1.81
N PHE A 204 -7.82 -14.01 1.49
CA PHE A 204 -8.52 -12.95 0.72
C PHE A 204 -8.26 -11.54 1.26
N ASN A 205 -7.99 -10.57 0.38
CA ASN A 205 -7.91 -9.13 0.70
C ASN A 205 -6.89 -8.78 1.78
N THR A 206 -5.79 -9.52 1.85
CA THR A 206 -4.68 -9.25 2.77
C THR A 206 -3.66 -8.27 2.17
N ASP A 207 -4.13 -7.19 1.54
CA ASP A 207 -3.29 -6.20 0.86
C ASP A 207 -2.13 -5.71 1.74
N GLY A 208 -0.94 -5.54 1.16
CA GLY A 208 0.25 -5.08 1.87
C GLY A 208 0.14 -3.60 2.25
N PHE A 209 0.37 -2.72 1.29
CA PHE A 209 0.26 -1.27 1.47
C PHE A 209 -0.80 -0.64 0.56
N SER A 210 -1.62 0.24 1.13
CA SER A 210 -2.53 1.11 0.39
C SER A 210 -2.03 2.55 0.45
N ALA A 211 -1.48 3.02 -0.67
CA ALA A 211 -0.97 4.38 -0.85
C ALA A 211 -2.12 5.33 -1.25
N GLY A 212 -2.54 6.16 -0.31
CA GLY A 212 -3.65 7.10 -0.47
C GLY A 212 -3.30 8.55 -0.15
N GLY A 213 -2.04 8.95 -0.34
CA GLY A 213 -1.55 10.29 -0.02
C GLY A 213 -0.40 10.72 -0.93
N THR A 214 0.46 11.65 -0.48
CA THR A 214 1.54 12.21 -1.33
C THR A 214 2.94 11.96 -0.79
N ASP A 215 3.92 11.94 -1.69
CA ASP A 215 5.34 11.92 -1.34
C ASP A 215 5.68 10.73 -0.44
N MET A 216 5.53 9.53 -0.98
CA MET A 216 5.68 8.29 -0.21
C MET A 216 6.77 7.40 -0.81
N LEU A 217 7.68 6.95 0.06
CA LEU A 217 8.69 5.95 -0.26
C LEU A 217 8.39 4.68 0.52
N PHE A 218 8.22 3.57 -0.19
CA PHE A 218 8.12 2.23 0.35
C PHE A 218 9.32 1.43 -0.14
N GLU A 219 10.15 0.88 0.75
CA GLU A 219 11.32 0.12 0.32
C GLU A 219 11.69 -1.07 1.20
N ASN A 220 12.32 -2.10 0.64
CA ASN A 220 12.83 -3.25 1.38
C ASN A 220 11.76 -4.01 2.18
N ASN A 221 10.52 -4.05 1.70
CA ASN A 221 9.44 -4.76 2.39
C ASN A 221 9.36 -6.22 1.89
N HIS A 222 9.02 -7.13 2.81
CA HIS A 222 8.78 -8.54 2.52
C HIS A 222 7.30 -8.87 2.73
N ILE A 223 6.59 -9.11 1.64
CA ILE A 223 5.12 -9.23 1.65
C ILE A 223 4.75 -10.59 1.07
N VAL A 224 4.20 -11.46 1.92
CA VAL A 224 3.53 -12.70 1.52
C VAL A 224 2.07 -12.53 1.88
N ASN A 225 1.19 -12.50 0.88
CA ASN A 225 -0.22 -12.24 1.07
C ASN A 225 -1.12 -12.86 -0.01
N GLY A 226 -2.42 -12.52 0.02
CA GLY A 226 -3.43 -12.99 -0.94
C GLY A 226 -4.13 -11.85 -1.69
N ASP A 227 -3.54 -10.66 -1.78
CA ASP A 227 -4.08 -9.56 -2.60
C ASP A 227 -2.95 -8.59 -2.98
N ASP A 228 -3.24 -7.34 -3.35
CA ASP A 228 -2.24 -6.38 -3.83
C ASP A 228 -1.05 -6.24 -2.86
N CYS A 229 0.18 -6.32 -3.39
CA CYS A 229 1.39 -6.04 -2.62
C CYS A 229 1.46 -4.54 -2.26
N ILE A 230 1.11 -3.71 -3.24
CA ILE A 230 0.78 -2.30 -3.08
C ILE A 230 -0.43 -1.94 -3.96
N THR A 231 -1.35 -1.16 -3.42
CA THR A 231 -2.40 -0.46 -4.17
C THR A 231 -2.21 1.05 -4.08
N VAL A 232 -2.26 1.73 -5.23
CA VAL A 232 -2.19 3.20 -5.31
C VAL A 232 -3.57 3.74 -5.69
N GLY A 233 -4.20 4.44 -4.75
CA GLY A 233 -5.56 4.95 -4.87
C GLY A 233 -5.66 6.35 -5.46
N SER A 234 -6.89 6.77 -5.77
CA SER A 234 -7.16 8.14 -6.24
C SER A 234 -6.69 9.20 -5.25
N GLY A 235 -6.10 10.27 -5.75
CA GLY A 235 -5.49 11.35 -4.96
C GLY A 235 -4.01 11.14 -4.66
N ALA A 236 -3.45 9.95 -4.92
CA ALA A 236 -2.07 9.65 -4.64
C ALA A 236 -1.09 10.28 -5.65
N LYS A 237 0.00 10.88 -5.14
CA LYS A 237 0.99 11.61 -5.96
C LYS A 237 2.40 11.38 -5.45
N ASN A 238 3.37 11.24 -6.35
CA ASN A 238 4.79 11.06 -6.01
C ASN A 238 5.01 9.83 -5.12
N ILE A 239 4.69 8.65 -5.66
CA ILE A 239 4.80 7.37 -4.96
C ILE A 239 6.00 6.60 -5.50
N HIS A 240 6.89 6.13 -4.63
CA HIS A 240 8.02 5.28 -4.97
C HIS A 240 7.94 3.99 -4.18
N PHE A 241 7.78 2.86 -4.84
CA PHE A 241 7.83 1.53 -4.24
C PHE A 241 9.01 0.76 -4.81
N ARG A 242 9.97 0.33 -3.98
CA ARG A 242 11.19 -0.30 -4.50
C ARG A 242 11.79 -1.42 -3.67
N ASN A 243 12.67 -2.19 -4.29
CA ASN A 243 13.56 -3.17 -3.62
C ASN A 243 12.79 -4.14 -2.70
N SER A 244 11.59 -4.54 -3.09
CA SER A 244 10.68 -5.31 -2.22
C SER A 244 10.38 -6.69 -2.82
N TYR A 245 9.97 -7.61 -1.96
CA TYR A 245 9.56 -8.96 -2.32
C TYR A 245 8.05 -9.10 -2.11
N CYS A 246 7.34 -9.62 -3.11
CA CYS A 246 5.91 -9.85 -3.10
C CYS A 246 5.62 -11.30 -3.51
N GLU A 247 4.86 -12.04 -2.69
CA GLU A 247 4.48 -13.42 -2.98
C GLU A 247 3.00 -13.72 -2.69
N GLY A 248 2.38 -14.52 -3.55
CA GLY A 248 1.02 -15.06 -3.37
C GLY A 248 -0.11 -14.15 -3.82
N GLY A 249 0.11 -12.83 -3.82
CA GLY A 249 -0.92 -11.82 -3.97
C GLY A 249 -1.32 -11.44 -5.40
N HIS A 250 -1.92 -10.25 -5.54
CA HIS A 250 -2.53 -9.73 -6.78
C HIS A 250 -1.75 -8.58 -7.44
N GLY A 251 -0.47 -8.46 -7.10
CA GLY A 251 0.48 -7.64 -7.86
C GLY A 251 0.69 -6.22 -7.37
N LEU A 252 1.27 -5.42 -8.26
CA LEU A 252 1.66 -4.02 -8.05
C LEU A 252 0.61 -3.12 -8.71
N SER A 253 -0.44 -2.80 -7.96
CA SER A 253 -1.69 -2.26 -8.49
C SER A 253 -1.78 -0.74 -8.42
N ILE A 254 -2.21 -0.13 -9.53
CA ILE A 254 -2.81 1.21 -9.56
C ILE A 254 -4.33 1.04 -9.64
N GLY A 255 -5.04 1.62 -8.68
CA GLY A 255 -6.49 1.54 -8.55
C GLY A 255 -6.99 0.48 -7.56
N SER A 256 -8.30 0.25 -7.48
CA SER A 256 -9.29 0.60 -8.51
C SER A 256 -9.64 2.09 -8.58
N LEU A 257 -9.63 2.65 -9.81
CA LEU A 257 -9.88 4.07 -10.06
C LEU A 257 -11.24 4.34 -10.70
N GLY A 258 -11.90 5.42 -10.29
CA GLY A 258 -13.11 5.91 -10.95
C GLY A 258 -14.40 5.18 -10.58
N LYS A 259 -14.47 4.52 -9.42
CA LYS A 259 -15.68 3.83 -8.94
C LYS A 259 -16.90 4.75 -9.02
N GLY A 260 -18.00 4.24 -9.57
CA GLY A 260 -19.25 5.00 -9.70
C GLY A 260 -19.15 6.25 -10.57
N GLY A 261 -18.19 6.30 -11.50
CA GLY A 261 -17.96 7.47 -12.36
C GLY A 261 -17.20 8.61 -11.68
N SER A 262 -16.64 8.39 -10.49
CA SER A 262 -15.81 9.38 -9.81
C SER A 262 -14.58 9.79 -10.64
N VAL A 263 -14.14 11.04 -10.49
CA VAL A 263 -12.94 11.54 -11.17
C VAL A 263 -11.71 11.08 -10.38
N ALA A 264 -10.92 10.21 -10.99
CA ALA A 264 -9.65 9.78 -10.43
C ALA A 264 -8.50 10.74 -10.81
N ASP A 265 -7.53 10.91 -9.91
CA ASP A 265 -6.27 11.60 -10.19
C ASP A 265 -5.12 10.85 -9.51
N VAL A 266 -4.27 10.20 -10.30
CA VAL A 266 -3.04 9.55 -9.83
C VAL A 266 -1.90 10.01 -10.71
N GLN A 267 -0.78 10.42 -10.10
CA GLN A 267 0.36 10.87 -10.89
C GLN A 267 1.71 10.62 -10.25
N ASN A 268 2.73 10.45 -11.08
CA ASN A 268 4.13 10.31 -10.68
C ASN A 268 4.32 9.11 -9.75
N VAL A 269 4.18 7.91 -10.32
CA VAL A 269 4.36 6.67 -9.59
C VAL A 269 5.53 5.90 -10.20
N LEU A 270 6.50 5.52 -9.38
CA LEU A 270 7.62 4.69 -9.77
C LEU A 270 7.63 3.43 -8.91
N ILE A 271 7.51 2.28 -9.54
CA ILE A 271 7.59 0.97 -8.90
C ILE A 271 8.80 0.25 -9.50
N GLU A 272 9.82 -0.07 -8.71
CA GLU A 272 11.03 -0.65 -9.29
C GLU A 272 11.83 -1.65 -8.44
N ASN A 273 12.58 -2.53 -9.11
CA ASN A 273 13.41 -3.55 -8.47
C ASN A 273 12.59 -4.45 -7.55
N ILE A 274 11.54 -5.05 -8.11
CA ILE A 274 10.61 -5.90 -7.36
C ILE A 274 10.79 -7.35 -7.77
N VAL A 275 10.79 -8.24 -6.78
CA VAL A 275 10.66 -9.68 -7.01
C VAL A 275 9.22 -10.07 -6.73
N MET A 276 8.55 -10.59 -7.75
CA MET A 276 7.20 -11.11 -7.70
C MET A 276 7.25 -12.63 -7.79
N LYS A 277 6.57 -13.33 -6.90
CA LYS A 277 6.49 -14.80 -6.93
C LYS A 277 5.06 -15.29 -6.71
N ASN A 278 4.65 -16.34 -7.41
CA ASN A 278 3.35 -17.01 -7.18
C ASN A 278 2.18 -16.00 -7.11
N SER A 279 2.25 -14.93 -7.89
CA SER A 279 1.31 -13.81 -7.81
C SER A 279 0.43 -13.80 -9.04
N LEU A 280 -0.84 -13.41 -8.90
CA LEU A 280 -1.77 -13.40 -10.03
C LEU A 280 -1.33 -12.39 -11.11
N TYR A 281 -0.84 -11.22 -10.67
CA TYR A 281 -0.38 -10.15 -11.56
C TYR A 281 1.02 -9.69 -11.19
N GLY A 282 1.78 -9.23 -12.18
CA GLY A 282 3.01 -8.44 -11.94
C GLY A 282 2.66 -6.97 -11.76
N ALA A 283 2.67 -6.20 -12.85
CA ALA A 283 2.14 -4.85 -12.91
C ALA A 283 0.66 -4.84 -13.25
N ARG A 284 -0.14 -4.09 -12.49
CA ARG A 284 -1.58 -4.02 -12.68
C ARG A 284 -2.10 -2.59 -12.68
N PHE A 285 -2.91 -2.25 -13.68
CA PHE A 285 -3.77 -1.07 -13.65
C PHE A 285 -5.23 -1.52 -13.73
N LYS A 286 -6.07 -0.99 -12.85
CA LYS A 286 -7.51 -1.29 -12.83
C LYS A 286 -8.32 0.00 -12.65
N SER A 287 -9.11 0.37 -13.65
CA SER A 287 -10.14 1.40 -13.50
C SER A 287 -11.52 0.84 -13.81
N TRP A 288 -12.53 1.36 -13.12
CA TRP A 288 -13.90 0.89 -13.23
C TRP A 288 -14.48 1.18 -14.62
N THR A 289 -15.28 0.24 -15.14
CA THR A 289 -16.12 0.50 -16.33
C THR A 289 -16.98 1.73 -16.10
N GLY A 290 -16.88 2.72 -16.98
CA GLY A 290 -17.60 4.00 -16.83
C GLY A 290 -16.97 4.97 -15.83
N GLY A 291 -15.72 4.72 -15.39
CA GLY A 291 -14.96 5.60 -14.52
C GLY A 291 -14.51 6.90 -15.19
N ASN A 292 -13.91 7.83 -14.44
CA ASN A 292 -13.43 9.10 -14.99
C ASN A 292 -12.04 9.45 -14.46
N GLY A 293 -11.45 10.50 -15.02
CA GLY A 293 -10.21 11.09 -14.54
C GLY A 293 -8.97 10.60 -15.29
N LEU A 294 -7.81 10.71 -14.65
CA LEU A 294 -6.51 10.49 -15.27
C LEU A 294 -5.53 9.83 -14.31
N ALA A 295 -4.86 8.78 -14.77
CA ALA A 295 -3.64 8.26 -14.18
C ALA A 295 -2.48 8.58 -15.14
N ARG A 296 -1.42 9.24 -14.66
CA ARG A 296 -0.32 9.66 -15.54
C ARG A 296 1.08 9.53 -14.96
N ASN A 297 2.07 9.36 -15.83
CA ASN A 297 3.47 9.26 -15.46
C ASN A 297 3.68 8.14 -14.43
N ILE A 298 3.41 6.91 -14.87
CA ILE A 298 3.49 5.70 -14.05
C ILE A 298 4.51 4.75 -14.68
N THR A 299 5.51 4.36 -13.91
CA THR A 299 6.56 3.45 -14.38
C THR A 299 6.64 2.23 -13.48
N TRP A 300 6.61 1.04 -14.09
CA TRP A 300 7.10 -0.19 -13.49
C TRP A 300 8.43 -0.55 -14.14
N ARG A 301 9.49 -0.72 -13.34
CA ARG A 301 10.84 -0.97 -13.85
C ARG A 301 11.56 -2.11 -13.12
N ASN A 302 12.31 -2.94 -13.82
CA ASN A 302 13.10 -4.03 -13.22
C ASN A 302 12.23 -4.94 -12.34
N ILE A 303 11.21 -5.54 -12.95
CA ILE A 303 10.29 -6.47 -12.28
C ILE A 303 10.74 -7.89 -12.63
N GLN A 304 11.29 -8.59 -11.64
CA GLN A 304 11.56 -10.01 -11.76
C GLN A 304 10.32 -10.77 -11.34
N PHE A 305 9.83 -11.71 -12.16
CA PHE A 305 8.64 -12.48 -11.82
C PHE A 305 8.84 -13.99 -12.00
N ASP A 306 8.25 -14.77 -11.10
CA ASP A 306 8.29 -16.24 -11.14
C ASP A 306 6.91 -16.78 -10.81
N ASN A 307 6.39 -17.68 -11.65
CA ASN A 307 5.03 -18.20 -11.53
C ASN A 307 3.97 -17.07 -11.45
N VAL A 308 3.90 -16.24 -12.51
CA VAL A 308 2.92 -15.13 -12.59
C VAL A 308 2.09 -15.23 -13.88
N PRO A 309 0.79 -15.57 -13.81
CA PRO A 309 -0.06 -15.73 -14.99
C PRO A 309 -0.25 -14.46 -15.83
N PHE A 310 -0.30 -13.28 -15.19
CA PHE A 310 -0.53 -12.01 -15.87
C PHE A 310 0.56 -10.96 -15.52
N PRO A 311 1.76 -11.03 -16.12
CA PRO A 311 2.87 -10.15 -15.75
C PRO A 311 2.58 -8.67 -15.94
N ILE A 312 1.91 -8.27 -17.03
CA ILE A 312 1.47 -6.90 -17.28
C ILE A 312 -0.02 -6.92 -17.65
N TYR A 313 -0.86 -6.36 -16.79
CA TYR A 313 -2.31 -6.33 -16.98
C TYR A 313 -2.88 -4.93 -16.76
N ILE A 314 -3.40 -4.30 -17.81
CA ILE A 314 -4.11 -3.03 -17.69
C ILE A 314 -5.54 -3.20 -18.17
N THR A 315 -6.49 -2.80 -17.33
CA THR A 315 -7.91 -2.82 -17.68
C THR A 315 -8.58 -1.50 -17.30
N GLN A 316 -9.38 -0.98 -18.23
CA GLN A 316 -10.36 0.06 -17.97
C GLN A 316 -11.78 -0.49 -17.78
N ASN A 317 -11.90 -1.81 -17.79
CA ASN A 317 -13.16 -2.54 -17.68
C ASN A 317 -13.31 -3.26 -16.35
N TYR A 318 -12.70 -2.75 -15.28
CA TYR A 318 -12.82 -3.37 -13.96
C TYR A 318 -14.25 -3.25 -13.44
N TRP A 319 -14.75 -4.32 -12.83
CA TRP A 319 -15.92 -4.27 -11.97
C TRP A 319 -15.74 -5.28 -10.84
N ASP A 320 -16.35 -4.98 -9.71
CA ASP A 320 -16.37 -5.88 -8.56
C ASP A 320 -17.55 -6.84 -8.70
N GLN A 321 -17.23 -8.12 -8.94
CA GLN A 321 -18.22 -9.19 -9.10
C GLN A 321 -19.01 -9.48 -7.82
N GLY A 322 -18.44 -9.15 -6.65
CA GLY A 322 -19.14 -9.26 -5.36
C GLY A 322 -20.22 -8.19 -5.16
N VAL A 323 -20.18 -7.10 -5.93
CA VAL A 323 -21.14 -5.99 -5.82
C VAL A 323 -22.31 -6.12 -6.80
N GLY A 324 -22.18 -6.96 -7.83
CA GLY A 324 -23.27 -7.24 -8.77
C GLY A 324 -22.80 -7.57 -10.19
N PRO A 325 -23.75 -7.61 -11.15
CA PRO A 325 -23.41 -7.88 -12.54
C PRO A 325 -22.53 -6.78 -13.13
N LYS A 326 -21.75 -7.12 -14.15
CA LYS A 326 -20.92 -6.17 -14.88
C LYS A 326 -21.77 -4.98 -15.35
N PRO A 327 -21.35 -3.73 -15.09
CA PRO A 327 -22.07 -2.55 -15.57
C PRO A 327 -22.24 -2.60 -17.09
N ASN A 328 -23.47 -2.52 -17.57
CA ASN A 328 -23.77 -2.37 -19.00
C ASN A 328 -23.67 -0.88 -19.37
N SER A 329 -22.45 -0.33 -19.30
CA SER A 329 -22.19 1.05 -19.67
C SER A 329 -21.66 1.11 -21.10
N THR A 330 -22.36 1.86 -21.95
CA THR A 330 -21.85 2.28 -23.26
C THR A 330 -21.13 3.64 -23.17
N SER A 331 -20.92 4.15 -21.96
CA SER A 331 -20.24 5.43 -21.74
C SER A 331 -18.79 5.34 -22.20
N THR A 332 -18.37 6.29 -23.03
CA THR A 332 -16.98 6.46 -23.45
C THR A 332 -16.11 7.06 -22.35
N ASN A 333 -16.72 7.55 -21.27
CA ASN A 333 -15.99 8.08 -20.14
C ASN A 333 -15.38 6.92 -19.35
N ASN A 334 -14.08 6.78 -19.47
CA ASN A 334 -13.24 5.85 -18.72
C ASN A 334 -12.04 6.63 -18.16
N THR A 335 -11.43 6.14 -17.08
CA THR A 335 -10.22 6.78 -16.54
C THR A 335 -9.10 6.72 -17.59
N HIS A 336 -8.66 7.88 -18.06
CA HIS A 336 -7.59 8.00 -19.05
C HIS A 336 -6.25 7.60 -18.44
N ILE A 337 -5.36 7.08 -19.27
CA ILE A 337 -3.97 6.80 -18.91
C ILE A 337 -3.02 7.56 -19.83
N ALA A 338 -1.97 8.13 -19.26
CA ALA A 338 -0.94 8.84 -20.01
C ALA A 338 0.46 8.53 -19.46
N ASP A 339 1.45 8.36 -20.34
CA ASP A 339 2.86 8.21 -19.95
C ASP A 339 3.07 7.00 -19.02
N PHE A 340 2.61 5.83 -19.46
CA PHE A 340 2.85 4.57 -18.76
C PHE A 340 4.06 3.88 -19.36
N LEU A 341 4.99 3.46 -18.50
CA LEU A 341 6.20 2.75 -18.91
C LEU A 341 6.32 1.42 -18.15
N PHE A 342 6.47 0.34 -18.90
CA PHE A 342 6.87 -0.97 -18.39
C PHE A 342 8.28 -1.27 -18.94
N ASP A 343 9.27 -1.37 -18.08
CA ASP A 343 10.69 -1.46 -18.48
C ASP A 343 11.43 -2.56 -17.71
N GLY A 344 11.87 -3.61 -18.39
CA GLY A 344 12.67 -4.66 -17.75
C GLY A 344 11.79 -5.60 -16.93
N PHE A 345 10.96 -6.38 -17.61
CA PHE A 345 10.21 -7.48 -17.02
C PHE A 345 10.87 -8.79 -17.42
N ASP A 346 11.37 -9.55 -16.44
CA ASP A 346 12.10 -10.80 -16.69
C ASP A 346 11.53 -11.90 -15.81
N GLY A 347 11.07 -12.99 -16.41
CA GLY A 347 10.41 -14.02 -15.62
C GLY A 347 9.64 -15.10 -16.34
N THR A 348 8.92 -15.88 -15.53
CA THR A 348 8.15 -17.05 -15.98
C THR A 348 6.65 -16.84 -15.79
N ILE A 349 5.89 -17.04 -16.86
CA ILE A 349 4.42 -17.08 -16.88
C ILE A 349 3.98 -18.49 -16.53
N ASN A 350 3.11 -18.63 -15.53
CA ASN A 350 2.46 -19.90 -15.27
C ASN A 350 1.30 -20.09 -16.24
N ASP A 351 1.57 -20.89 -17.27
CA ASP A 351 0.62 -21.36 -18.26
C ASP A 351 0.29 -22.85 -18.08
N THR A 352 0.55 -23.40 -16.88
CA THR A 352 0.31 -24.80 -16.56
C THR A 352 -1.19 -25.12 -16.75
N PRO A 353 -1.54 -26.09 -17.61
CA PRO A 353 -2.94 -26.43 -17.87
C PRO A 353 -3.69 -26.80 -16.59
N GLY A 354 -4.85 -26.17 -16.38
CA GLY A 354 -5.67 -26.40 -15.19
C GLY A 354 -5.19 -25.68 -13.93
N TYR A 355 -4.15 -24.83 -14.02
CA TYR A 355 -3.80 -23.94 -12.93
C TYR A 355 -4.98 -23.02 -12.59
N VAL A 356 -5.31 -22.97 -11.30
CA VAL A 356 -6.30 -22.08 -10.72
C VAL A 356 -5.63 -21.42 -9.52
N GLU A 357 -5.56 -20.10 -9.52
CA GLU A 357 -5.05 -19.33 -8.40
C GLU A 357 -6.07 -19.34 -7.26
N GLY A 358 -5.59 -19.33 -6.01
CA GLY A 358 -6.39 -19.64 -4.83
C GLY A 358 -7.56 -18.67 -4.56
N SER A 359 -7.56 -17.47 -5.15
CA SER A 359 -8.67 -16.52 -5.02
C SER A 359 -9.85 -16.80 -5.96
N CYS A 360 -9.78 -17.84 -6.80
CA CYS A 360 -10.88 -18.21 -7.70
C CYS A 360 -12.12 -18.67 -6.93
N VAL A 361 -13.15 -17.83 -6.91
CA VAL A 361 -14.44 -18.07 -6.21
C VAL A 361 -15.65 -18.13 -7.15
N SER A 362 -15.43 -18.11 -8.47
CA SER A 362 -16.47 -18.13 -9.49
C SER A 362 -16.09 -19.06 -10.64
N ASP A 363 -17.06 -19.44 -11.47
CA ASP A 363 -16.83 -20.19 -12.70
C ASP A 363 -17.46 -19.44 -13.90
N PRO A 364 -16.66 -18.90 -14.84
CA PRO A 364 -15.19 -18.88 -14.82
C PRO A 364 -14.63 -18.04 -13.65
N CYS A 365 -13.36 -18.23 -13.29
CA CYS A 365 -12.70 -17.47 -12.22
C CYS A 365 -12.86 -15.95 -12.40
N TRP A 366 -12.89 -15.19 -11.30
CA TRP A 366 -13.19 -13.77 -11.35
C TRP A 366 -12.18 -12.97 -12.19
N TYR A 367 -10.94 -13.45 -12.27
CA TYR A 367 -9.85 -12.89 -13.06
C TYR A 367 -9.82 -13.41 -14.51
N ALA A 368 -10.77 -14.24 -14.93
CA ALA A 368 -10.79 -14.79 -16.27
C ALA A 368 -10.93 -13.68 -17.32
N VAL A 369 -10.05 -13.71 -18.31
CA VAL A 369 -10.04 -12.77 -19.44
C VAL A 369 -10.57 -13.50 -20.67
N PRO A 370 -11.71 -13.07 -21.25
CA PRO A 370 -12.25 -13.71 -22.45
C PRO A 370 -11.23 -13.71 -23.59
N GLY A 371 -10.93 -14.89 -24.13
CA GLY A 371 -9.99 -15.08 -25.24
C GLY A 371 -8.52 -15.25 -24.83
N ALA A 372 -8.16 -15.02 -23.56
CA ALA A 372 -6.81 -15.28 -23.09
C ALA A 372 -6.48 -16.77 -23.11
N THR A 373 -5.22 -17.08 -23.44
CA THR A 373 -4.71 -18.45 -23.57
C THR A 373 -3.87 -18.89 -22.38
N GLY A 374 -3.66 -18.01 -21.40
CA GLY A 374 -2.82 -18.20 -20.22
C GLY A 374 -1.33 -17.97 -20.49
N LYS A 375 -0.97 -17.43 -21.67
CA LYS A 375 0.42 -17.25 -22.13
C LYS A 375 0.78 -15.78 -22.32
N GLU A 376 -0.15 -14.90 -22.02
CA GLU A 376 -0.05 -13.47 -22.30
C GLU A 376 0.88 -12.79 -21.31
N VAL A 377 2.04 -12.31 -21.77
CA VAL A 377 2.90 -11.44 -20.94
C VAL A 377 2.25 -10.07 -20.72
N ILE A 378 1.51 -9.59 -21.72
CA ILE A 378 0.85 -8.28 -21.72
C ILE A 378 -0.60 -8.44 -22.16
N ILE A 379 -1.52 -7.92 -21.34
CA ILE A 379 -2.93 -7.73 -21.70
C ILE A 379 -3.29 -6.26 -21.56
N PHE A 380 -3.63 -5.63 -22.67
CA PHE A 380 -4.09 -4.25 -22.75
C PHE A 380 -5.59 -4.20 -23.08
N ASP A 381 -6.41 -4.15 -22.03
CA ASP A 381 -7.87 -4.04 -22.11
C ASP A 381 -8.29 -2.57 -21.95
N LEU A 382 -8.20 -1.84 -23.06
CA LEU A 382 -8.33 -0.39 -23.14
C LEU A 382 -9.48 0.05 -24.05
N TYR A 383 -9.95 1.29 -23.86
CA TYR A 383 -10.91 1.95 -24.73
C TYR A 383 -10.23 2.91 -25.72
N PRO A 384 -10.76 3.06 -26.96
CA PRO A 384 -10.24 4.03 -27.92
C PRO A 384 -10.17 5.46 -27.38
N GLY A 385 -9.06 6.16 -27.64
CA GLY A 385 -8.87 7.56 -27.25
C GLY A 385 -8.57 7.79 -25.76
N THR A 386 -8.36 6.75 -24.97
CA THR A 386 -8.14 6.87 -23.52
C THR A 386 -6.70 6.61 -23.08
N ALA A 387 -5.86 6.07 -23.95
CA ALA A 387 -4.48 5.74 -23.66
C ALA A 387 -3.51 6.53 -24.55
N THR A 388 -2.58 7.24 -23.93
CA THR A 388 -1.54 8.02 -24.61
C THR A 388 -0.16 7.67 -24.07
N ASN A 389 0.82 7.43 -24.95
CA ASN A 389 2.21 7.16 -24.56
C ASN A 389 2.32 6.01 -23.54
N VAL A 390 1.73 4.87 -23.89
CA VAL A 390 1.89 3.61 -23.14
C VAL A 390 2.94 2.78 -23.85
N VAL A 391 4.00 2.38 -23.16
CA VAL A 391 5.13 1.65 -23.77
C VAL A 391 5.59 0.51 -22.85
N ALA A 392 5.75 -0.68 -23.43
CA ALA A 392 6.40 -1.82 -22.81
C ALA A 392 7.71 -2.13 -23.55
N LYS A 393 8.84 -2.12 -22.85
CA LYS A 393 10.16 -2.35 -23.42
C LYS A 393 10.99 -3.27 -22.53
N ASN A 394 11.98 -3.94 -23.12
CA ASN A 394 12.86 -4.88 -22.41
C ASN A 394 12.05 -5.98 -21.68
N ILE A 395 11.19 -6.67 -22.43
CA ILE A 395 10.34 -7.75 -21.90
C ILE A 395 10.98 -9.09 -22.25
N PHE A 396 11.37 -9.84 -21.22
CA PHE A 396 12.06 -11.12 -21.28
C PHE A 396 11.26 -12.18 -20.53
N ALA A 397 10.10 -12.54 -21.09
CA ALA A 397 9.24 -13.56 -20.51
C ALA A 397 9.44 -14.92 -21.18
N LYS A 398 9.19 -15.98 -20.42
CA LYS A 398 8.98 -17.34 -20.91
C LYS A 398 7.77 -17.95 -20.23
N THR A 399 7.18 -18.96 -20.82
CA THR A 399 6.13 -19.78 -20.20
C THR A 399 6.76 -20.96 -19.45
N GLU A 400 6.08 -21.48 -18.43
CA GLU A 400 6.52 -22.70 -17.73
C GLU A 400 6.52 -23.92 -18.66
N THR A 401 5.54 -24.02 -19.56
CA THR A 401 5.45 -25.14 -20.51
C THR A 401 6.40 -25.03 -21.69
N GLY A 402 7.05 -23.87 -21.88
CA GLY A 402 7.88 -23.57 -23.05
C GLY A 402 7.07 -23.19 -24.30
N ALA A 403 5.75 -23.02 -24.19
CA ALA A 403 4.91 -22.45 -25.24
C ALA A 403 5.35 -21.01 -25.60
N PRO A 404 5.12 -20.56 -26.86
CA PRO A 404 5.38 -19.17 -27.23
C PRO A 404 4.60 -18.19 -26.36
N VAL A 405 5.30 -17.15 -25.87
CA VAL A 405 4.69 -16.03 -25.15
C VAL A 405 3.77 -15.26 -26.07
N ALA A 406 2.61 -14.85 -25.55
CA ALA A 406 1.57 -14.14 -26.27
C ALA A 406 1.34 -12.73 -25.70
N VAL A 407 0.50 -11.96 -26.39
CA VAL A 407 -0.10 -10.70 -25.93
C VAL A 407 -1.57 -10.65 -26.31
N MET A 408 -2.32 -9.82 -25.60
CA MET A 408 -3.66 -9.38 -26.01
C MET A 408 -3.70 -7.87 -26.07
N CYS A 409 -4.06 -7.32 -27.23
CA CYS A 409 -4.03 -5.89 -27.46
C CYS A 409 -4.85 -5.53 -28.70
N ASN A 410 -5.69 -4.50 -28.58
CA ASN A 410 -6.44 -3.95 -29.69
C ASN A 410 -5.72 -2.72 -30.26
N PHE A 411 -5.15 -2.81 -31.46
CA PHE A 411 -4.41 -1.68 -32.07
C PHE A 411 -5.23 -0.39 -32.20
N THR A 412 -6.57 -0.45 -32.20
CA THR A 412 -7.43 0.74 -32.29
C THR A 412 -7.53 1.53 -30.98
N THR A 413 -7.05 0.96 -29.86
CA THR A 413 -7.18 1.55 -28.53
C THR A 413 -5.92 2.28 -28.08
N VAL A 414 -4.85 2.21 -28.88
CA VAL A 414 -3.54 2.82 -28.60
C VAL A 414 -3.15 3.75 -29.75
N MET A 415 -2.42 4.82 -29.45
CA MET A 415 -2.09 5.88 -30.42
C MET A 415 -0.61 5.92 -30.82
N ASN A 416 0.24 5.11 -30.17
CA ASN A 416 1.69 5.08 -30.37
C ASN A 416 2.19 3.65 -30.55
N ASP A 417 3.45 3.52 -30.97
CA ASP A 417 4.17 2.24 -30.85
C ASP A 417 4.29 1.89 -29.36
N VAL A 418 3.60 0.82 -28.95
CA VAL A 418 3.55 0.36 -27.54
C VAL A 418 4.73 -0.52 -27.16
N GLY A 419 5.69 -0.72 -28.08
CA GLY A 419 6.86 -1.57 -27.88
C GLY A 419 6.69 -3.02 -28.34
N PHE A 420 5.51 -3.37 -28.84
CA PHE A 420 5.22 -4.67 -29.44
C PHE A 420 4.10 -4.56 -30.48
N GLN A 421 3.92 -5.60 -31.29
CA GLN A 421 2.79 -5.69 -32.21
C GLN A 421 1.48 -5.83 -31.41
N CYS A 422 0.72 -4.73 -31.31
CA CYS A 422 -0.54 -4.68 -30.56
C CYS A 422 -1.69 -5.39 -31.31
N VAL A 423 -1.63 -6.71 -31.37
CA VAL A 423 -2.66 -7.61 -31.90
C VAL A 423 -2.61 -8.90 -31.07
N ASP A 424 -3.76 -9.50 -30.79
CA ASP A 424 -3.82 -10.79 -30.09
C ASP A 424 -2.97 -11.85 -30.83
N GLY A 425 -2.05 -12.49 -30.12
CA GLY A 425 -1.15 -13.48 -30.70
C GLY A 425 0.25 -13.48 -30.09
N PRO A 426 1.27 -14.01 -30.79
CA PRO A 426 2.64 -14.08 -30.29
C PRO A 426 3.20 -12.70 -29.93
N PHE A 427 3.96 -12.62 -28.84
CA PHE A 427 4.70 -11.41 -28.48
C PHE A 427 5.82 -11.15 -29.49
N VAL A 428 5.71 -10.05 -30.22
CA VAL A 428 6.73 -9.59 -31.17
C VAL A 428 7.12 -8.16 -30.84
N PRO A 429 8.34 -7.90 -30.35
CA PRO A 429 8.78 -6.55 -30.00
C PRO A 429 8.93 -5.67 -31.26
N THR A 430 8.64 -4.39 -31.11
CA THR A 430 8.86 -3.34 -32.12
C THR A 430 10.13 -2.55 -31.79
N ALA A 431 10.45 -1.54 -32.61
CA ALA A 431 11.59 -0.67 -32.36
C ALA A 431 11.49 0.08 -31.02
N ALA A 432 10.29 0.43 -30.54
CA ALA A 432 10.13 1.06 -29.23
C ALA A 432 10.36 0.08 -28.06
N GLY A 433 10.16 -1.22 -28.27
CA GLY A 433 10.29 -2.26 -27.24
C GLY A 433 11.70 -2.80 -27.08
N LEU A 434 12.52 -2.68 -28.12
CA LEU A 434 13.94 -2.96 -28.08
C LEU A 434 14.63 -1.71 -27.52
N GLY A 435 15.11 -1.75 -26.27
CA GLY A 435 15.88 -0.63 -25.70
C GLY A 435 16.99 -0.20 -26.68
N ARG A 436 17.34 1.10 -26.70
CA ARG A 436 18.51 1.55 -27.49
C ARG A 436 19.72 0.74 -27.01
N ALA A 437 20.25 -0.11 -27.89
CA ALA A 437 21.43 -0.93 -27.66
C ALA A 437 22.65 -0.08 -27.25
#